data_AF-A0A3L7DYX2-F1
#
_entry.id   AF-A0A3L7DYX2-F1
#
_cell.length_a   1.000
_cell.length_b   1.000
_cell.length_c   1.000
_cell.angle_alpha   90.00
_cell.angle_beta   90.00
_cell.angle_gamma   90.00
#
_symmetry.space_group_name_H-M   'P 1'
#
loop_
_entity.id
_entity.type
_entity.pdbx_description
1 polymer ?
#
loop_
_entity_poly.entity_id
_entity_poly.type
_entity_poly.pdbx_seq_one_letter_code
_entity_poly.pdbx_strand_id
1 'polypeptide(L)'
;MAAIAFDTLKFARRLIEAGVPDRQAEVQAELMAEAFLFNVDSVVTKDYLDARLGEQEARLEAKFNARFAKLENRLNVHGWMLAAIAASTVIPAISKLLGY
;
A
#
# COMPACT_ATOMS: atom_id res chain seq x y z
N MET A 1 9.24 11.41 -13.01
CA MET A 1 9.90 10.50 -13.98
C MET A 1 10.79 11.28 -14.92
N ALA A 2 12.11 11.11 -14.84
CA ALA A 2 12.91 11.23 -16.04
C ALA A 2 12.66 9.93 -16.81
N ALA A 3 11.77 9.95 -17.80
CA ALA A 3 11.72 8.87 -18.78
C ALA A 3 13.13 8.80 -19.36
N ILE A 4 13.86 7.72 -19.11
CA ILE A 4 15.11 7.47 -19.80
C ILE A 4 14.71 7.24 -21.26
N ALA A 5 14.75 8.31 -22.06
CA ALA A 5 14.44 8.23 -23.47
C ALA A 5 15.43 7.26 -24.12
N PHE A 6 14.92 6.30 -24.87
CA PHE A 6 15.76 5.38 -25.61
C PHE A 6 16.50 6.17 -26.70
N ASP A 7 17.83 6.27 -26.58
CA ASP A 7 18.68 6.99 -27.53
C ASP A 7 19.00 6.12 -28.74
N THR A 8 18.12 6.19 -29.74
CA THR A 8 18.23 5.43 -30.99
C THR A 8 19.53 5.71 -31.74
N LEU A 9 20.00 6.96 -31.75
CA LEU A 9 21.22 7.36 -32.45
C LEU A 9 22.46 6.74 -31.80
N LYS A 10 22.55 6.79 -30.47
CA LYS A 10 23.65 6.15 -29.74
C LYS A 10 23.62 4.64 -29.88
N PHE A 11 22.44 4.04 -29.93
CA PHE A 11 22.28 2.59 -30.16
C PHE A 11 22.75 2.17 -31.56
N ALA A 12 22.29 2.87 -32.61
CA ALA A 12 22.71 2.62 -33.99
C ALA A 12 24.23 2.77 -34.16
N ARG A 13 24.84 3.82 -33.60
CA ARG A 13 26.30 4.02 -33.64
C ARG A 13 27.07 2.84 -33.03
N ARG A 14 26.61 2.31 -31.91
CA ARG A 14 27.24 1.14 -31.28
C ARG A 14 27.12 -0.13 -32.13
N LEU A 15 26.01 -0.29 -32.85
CA LEU A 15 25.86 -1.41 -33.78
C LEU A 15 26.83 -1.26 -34.97
N ILE A 16 26.99 -0.06 -35.50
CA ILE A 16 27.97 0.23 -36.57
C ILE A 16 29.40 -0.06 -36.10
N GLU A 17 29.76 0.39 -34.89
CA GLU A 17 31.05 0.07 -34.26
C GLU A 17 31.27 -1.43 -34.07
N ALA A 18 30.20 -2.21 -33.89
CA ALA A 18 30.22 -3.66 -33.80
C ALA A 18 30.23 -4.37 -35.17
N GLY A 19 30.24 -3.61 -36.29
CA GLY A 19 30.31 -4.14 -37.66
C GLY A 19 28.94 -4.36 -38.33
N VAL A 20 27.85 -3.87 -37.75
CA VAL A 20 26.53 -3.90 -38.40
C VAL A 20 26.46 -2.82 -39.47
N PRO A 21 26.02 -3.11 -40.70
CA PRO A 21 25.86 -2.10 -41.74
C PRO A 21 24.92 -0.97 -41.31
N ASP A 22 25.25 0.28 -41.66
CA ASP A 22 24.52 1.50 -41.24
C ASP A 22 22.99 1.37 -41.34
N ARG A 23 22.48 0.95 -42.50
CA ARG A 23 21.03 0.81 -42.72
C ARG A 23 20.38 -0.25 -41.82
N GLN A 24 21.11 -1.32 -41.48
CA GLN A 24 20.60 -2.32 -40.55
C GLN A 24 20.64 -1.82 -39.11
N ALA A 25 21.70 -1.10 -38.74
CA ALA A 25 21.85 -0.51 -37.42
C ALA A 25 20.75 0.51 -37.10
N GLU A 26 20.40 1.36 -38.07
CA GLU A 26 19.31 2.34 -37.96
C GLU A 26 17.95 1.65 -37.78
N VAL A 27 17.61 0.70 -38.65
CA VAL A 27 16.33 -0.04 -38.57
C VAL A 27 16.23 -0.82 -37.27
N GLN A 28 17.33 -1.44 -36.81
CA GLN A 28 17.33 -2.16 -35.55
C GLN A 28 17.15 -1.23 -34.34
N ALA A 29 17.74 -0.04 -34.37
CA ALA A 29 17.55 0.97 -33.31
C ALA A 29 16.10 1.47 -33.25
N GLU A 30 15.49 1.69 -34.41
CA GLU A 30 14.11 2.15 -34.54
C GLU A 30 13.12 1.10 -34.00
N LEU A 31 13.26 -0.17 -34.43
CA LEU A 31 12.43 -1.28 -33.93
C LEU A 31 12.59 -1.51 -32.42
N MET A 32 13.81 -1.36 -31.88
CA MET A 32 14.04 -1.47 -30.44
C MET A 32 13.38 -0.32 -29.67
N ALA A 33 13.38 0.90 -30.20
CA ALA A 33 12.69 2.03 -29.58
C ALA A 33 11.17 1.82 -29.60
N GLU A 34 10.61 1.36 -30.71
CA GLU A 34 9.18 1.04 -30.81
C GLU A 34 8.77 -0.05 -29.81
N ALA A 35 9.54 -1.14 -29.71
CA ALA A 35 9.29 -2.23 -28.76
C ALA A 35 9.41 -1.77 -27.29
N PHE A 36 10.31 -0.81 -27.01
CA PHE A 36 10.43 -0.22 -25.69
C PHE A 36 9.22 0.66 -25.36
N LEU A 37 8.82 1.54 -26.28
CA LEU A 37 7.66 2.42 -26.13
C LEU A 37 6.35 1.65 -25.92
N PHE A 38 6.16 0.53 -26.64
CA PHE A 38 4.99 -0.34 -26.45
C PHE A 38 4.87 -0.91 -25.03
N ASN A 39 5.98 -1.09 -24.34
CA ASN A 39 5.98 -1.63 -22.98
C ASN A 39 5.98 -0.54 -21.91
N VAL A 40 6.40 0.70 -22.21
CA VAL A 40 6.50 1.79 -21.22
C VAL A 40 5.15 2.15 -20.60
N ASP A 41 4.06 2.10 -21.35
CA ASP A 41 2.70 2.35 -20.82
C ASP A 41 2.26 1.29 -19.78
N SER A 42 2.89 0.11 -19.79
CA SER A 42 2.64 -0.95 -18.81
C SER A 42 3.58 -0.90 -17.60
N VAL A 43 4.64 -0.09 -17.65
CA VAL A 43 5.67 -0.06 -16.59
C VAL A 43 5.17 0.82 -15.45
N VAL A 44 4.78 0.16 -14.36
CA VAL A 44 4.46 0.84 -13.11
C VAL A 44 5.74 1.40 -12.50
N THR A 45 5.76 2.70 -12.19
CA THR A 45 6.94 3.32 -11.59
C THR A 45 6.98 3.11 -10.09
N LYS A 46 8.20 3.15 -9.54
CA LYS A 46 8.42 3.06 -8.10
C LYS A 46 7.64 4.15 -7.36
N ASP A 47 7.74 5.40 -7.80
CA ASP A 47 7.04 6.53 -7.17
C ASP A 47 5.52 6.33 -7.16
N TYR A 48 4.96 5.78 -8.24
CA TYR A 48 3.54 5.45 -8.30
C TYR A 48 3.17 4.33 -7.33
N LEU A 49 3.97 3.26 -7.25
CA LEU A 49 3.77 2.18 -6.29
C LEU A 49 3.86 2.68 -4.86
N ASP A 50 4.90 3.45 -4.52
CA ASP A 50 5.10 4.01 -3.19
C ASP A 50 3.93 4.91 -2.78
N ALA A 51 3.43 5.74 -3.70
CA ALA A 51 2.24 6.57 -3.46
C ALA A 51 0.97 5.72 -3.23
N ARG A 52 0.74 4.69 -4.04
CA ARG A 52 -0.43 3.80 -3.91
C ARG A 52 -0.38 2.95 -2.64
N LEU A 53 0.81 2.48 -2.28
CA LEU A 53 1.01 1.72 -1.05
C LEU A 53 0.80 2.61 0.17
N GLY A 54 1.35 3.83 0.18
CA GLY A 54 1.10 4.79 1.26
C GLY A 54 -0.38 5.15 1.41
N GLU A 55 -1.11 5.32 0.31
CA GLU A 55 -2.57 5.53 0.33
C GLU A 55 -3.31 4.33 0.95
N GLN A 56 -2.91 3.10 0.58
CA GLN A 56 -3.49 1.88 1.14
C GLN A 56 -3.18 1.72 2.63
N GLU A 57 -1.94 1.97 3.05
CA GLU A 57 -1.52 1.93 4.45
C GLU A 57 -2.33 2.90 5.30
N ALA A 58 -2.43 4.16 4.87
CA ALA A 58 -3.23 5.17 5.56
C ALA A 58 -4.71 4.76 5.66
N ARG A 59 -5.28 4.18 4.59
CA ARG A 59 -6.66 3.70 4.59
C ARG A 59 -6.86 2.51 5.53
N LEU A 60 -5.88 1.60 5.61
CA LEU A 60 -5.92 0.46 6.51
C LEU A 60 -5.83 0.93 7.96
N GLU A 61 -4.89 1.81 8.27
CA GLU A 61 -4.73 2.39 9.61
C GLU A 61 -6.01 3.09 10.07
N ALA A 62 -6.63 3.92 9.22
CA ALA A 62 -7.90 4.58 9.54
C ALA A 62 -9.03 3.56 9.83
N LYS A 63 -9.12 2.48 9.05
CA LYS A 63 -10.11 1.42 9.28
C LYS A 63 -9.85 0.64 10.56
N PHE A 64 -8.59 0.33 10.88
CA PHE A 64 -8.22 -0.35 12.11
C PHE A 64 -8.55 0.53 13.31
N ASN A 65 -8.13 1.79 13.33
CA ASN A 65 -8.41 2.73 14.41
C ASN A 65 -9.92 2.88 14.65
N ALA A 66 -10.72 3.02 13.59
CA ALA A 66 -12.18 3.09 13.71
C ALA A 66 -12.79 1.80 14.30
N ARG A 67 -12.28 0.62 13.91
CA ARG A 67 -12.73 -0.66 14.47
C ARG A 67 -12.34 -0.83 15.93
N PHE A 68 -11.11 -0.48 16.30
CA PHE A 68 -10.63 -0.55 17.68
C PHE A 68 -11.39 0.41 18.59
N ALA A 69 -11.59 1.66 18.19
CA ALA A 69 -12.40 2.61 18.95
C ALA A 69 -13.85 2.09 19.17
N LYS A 70 -14.43 1.45 18.15
CA LYS A 70 -15.75 0.83 18.28
C LYS A 70 -15.76 -0.36 19.25
N LEU A 71 -14.70 -1.19 19.23
CA LEU A 71 -14.55 -2.30 20.17
C LEU A 71 -14.34 -1.80 21.60
N GLU A 72 -13.48 -0.82 21.80
CA GLU A 72 -13.21 -0.20 23.10
C GLU A 72 -14.49 0.36 23.72
N ASN A 73 -15.29 1.11 22.93
CA ASN A 73 -16.57 1.62 23.41
C ASN A 73 -17.54 0.48 23.79
N ARG A 74 -17.61 -0.59 22.99
CA ARG A 74 -18.44 -1.76 23.33
C ARG A 74 -17.97 -2.43 24.61
N LEU A 75 -16.67 -2.63 24.78
CA LEU A 75 -16.11 -3.25 25.97
C LEU A 75 -16.32 -2.38 27.21
N ASN A 76 -16.20 -1.05 27.09
CA ASN A 76 -16.49 -0.13 28.18
C ASN A 76 -17.96 -0.26 28.62
N VAL A 77 -18.90 -0.24 27.67
CA VAL A 77 -20.34 -0.43 27.97
C VAL A 77 -20.60 -1.78 28.65
N HIS A 78 -20.02 -2.88 28.16
CA HIS A 78 -20.16 -4.19 28.80
C HIS A 78 -19.51 -4.21 30.19
N GLY A 79 -18.35 -3.57 30.36
CA GLY A 79 -17.66 -3.43 31.63
C GLY A 79 -18.52 -2.72 32.68
N TRP A 80 -19.15 -1.60 32.32
CA TRP A 80 -20.09 -0.89 33.21
C TRP A 80 -21.32 -1.72 33.54
N MET A 81 -21.87 -2.45 32.56
CA MET A 81 -23.02 -3.33 32.78
C MET A 81 -22.69 -4.46 33.77
N LEU A 82 -21.52 -5.10 33.59
CA LEU A 82 -21.02 -6.12 34.51
C LEU A 82 -20.75 -5.55 35.90
N ALA A 83 -20.16 -4.36 36.00
CA ALA A 83 -19.94 -3.68 37.27
C ALA A 83 -21.26 -3.39 38.01
N ALA A 84 -22.29 -2.93 37.29
CA ALA A 84 -23.61 -2.71 37.87
C ALA A 84 -24.26 -4.00 38.37
N ILE A 85 -24.19 -5.09 37.58
CA ILE A 85 -24.70 -6.41 37.98
C ILE A 85 -23.94 -6.95 39.20
N ALA A 86 -22.61 -6.83 39.20
CA ALA A 86 -21.78 -7.23 40.33
C ALA A 86 -22.13 -6.41 41.58
N ALA A 87 -22.28 -5.10 41.48
CA ALA A 87 -22.71 -4.26 42.59
C ALA A 87 -24.09 -4.70 43.13
N SER A 88 -25.05 -4.97 42.24
CA SER A 88 -26.40 -5.42 42.62
C SER A 88 -26.42 -6.77 43.35
N THR A 89 -25.44 -7.64 43.13
CA THR A 89 -25.40 -8.98 43.75
C THR A 89 -24.47 -9.04 44.96
N VAL A 90 -23.32 -8.39 44.87
CA VAL A 90 -22.27 -8.39 45.90
C VAL A 90 -22.66 -7.52 47.09
N ILE A 91 -23.24 -6.33 46.86
CA ILE A 91 -23.63 -5.43 47.97
C ILE A 91 -24.67 -6.11 48.89
N PRO A 92 -25.77 -6.70 48.38
CA PRO A 92 -26.71 -7.42 49.24
C PRO A 92 -26.08 -8.64 49.92
N ALA A 93 -25.22 -9.39 49.24
CA ALA A 93 -24.55 -10.56 49.83
C ALA A 93 -23.65 -10.17 51.02
N ILE A 94 -22.93 -9.06 50.91
CA ILE A 94 -22.09 -8.53 51.99
C ILE A 94 -22.95 -7.99 53.14
N SER A 95 -24.05 -7.27 52.86
CA SER A 95 -24.96 -6.78 53.93
C SER A 95 -25.50 -7.90 54.80
N LYS A 96 -26.01 -8.97 54.17
CA LYS A 96 -26.49 -10.18 54.85
C LYS A 96 -25.42 -10.86 55.70
N LEU A 97 -24.17 -10.84 55.26
CA LEU A 97 -23.05 -11.44 56.00
C LEU A 97 -22.64 -10.60 57.22
N LEU A 98 -22.73 -9.28 57.13
CA LEU A 98 -22.38 -8.35 58.20
C LEU A 98 -23.50 -8.11 59.23
N GLY A 99 -24.67 -8.70 59.02
CA GLY A 99 -25.78 -8.66 59.98
C GLY A 99 -26.59 -7.35 60.00
N TYR A 100 -26.49 -6.55 58.93
CA TYR A 100 -27.41 -5.44 58.64
C TYR A 100 -28.39 -5.81 57.52
#